data_AF-A0A7V8VMT3-F1
#
_entry.id   AF-A0A7V8VMT3-F1
#
_cell.length_a   1.000
_cell.length_b   1.000
_cell.length_c   1.000
_cell.angle_alpha   90.00
_cell.angle_beta   90.00
_cell.angle_gamma   90.00
#
_symmetry.space_group_name_H-M   'P 1'
#
loop_
_entity.id
_entity.type
_entity.pdbx_description
1 polymer ?
#
loop_
_entity_poly.entity_id
_entity_poly.type
_entity_poly.pdbx_seq_one_letter_code
_entity_poly.pdbx_strand_id
1 'polypeptide(L)'
;MVIETHAHLDYRDFAPDFDDVLKRATEAGVTRILTIGTSLESSRHAIELAEQHENIYAVIGVHPSNAGEAPDDVMQPLRELAGNGRVVAIGETGLDYHRLPSAEAAQEKHVQVFGRALQSATEEEITAGLEDGAYK
;
A
#
# COMPACT_ATOMS: atom_id res chain seq x y z
N MET A 1 11.84 -22.24 -6.63
CA MET A 1 11.37 -20.94 -7.14
C MET A 1 10.26 -20.48 -6.23
N VAL A 2 10.50 -19.39 -5.50
CA VAL A 2 9.56 -18.75 -4.56
C VAL A 2 9.34 -17.31 -5.02
N ILE A 3 8.12 -16.82 -4.82
CA ILE A 3 7.77 -15.41 -5.01
C ILE A 3 7.54 -14.83 -3.62
N GLU A 4 8.31 -13.81 -3.27
CA GLU A 4 7.98 -12.97 -2.12
C GLU A 4 6.86 -12.01 -2.55
N THR A 5 5.70 -12.15 -1.93
CA THR A 5 4.50 -11.42 -2.33
C THR A 5 4.35 -10.08 -1.63
N HIS A 6 5.09 -9.84 -0.54
CA HIS A 6 5.00 -8.62 0.24
C HIS A 6 6.31 -8.31 0.96
N ALA A 7 7.12 -7.42 0.39
CA ALA A 7 8.31 -6.89 1.05
C ALA A 7 8.37 -5.36 0.96
N HIS A 8 8.89 -4.69 1.98
CA HIS A 8 9.13 -3.24 1.94
C HIS A 8 10.56 -2.95 1.52
N LEU A 9 10.91 -3.31 0.28
CA LEU A 9 12.23 -3.03 -0.28
C LEU A 9 12.45 -1.53 -0.55
N ASP A 10 11.37 -0.75 -0.55
CA ASP A 10 11.35 0.72 -0.66
C ASP A 10 11.88 1.43 0.60
N TYR A 11 12.10 0.71 1.70
CA TYR A 11 12.62 1.30 2.93
C TYR A 11 14.10 1.65 2.80
N ARG A 12 14.45 2.87 3.24
CA ARG A 12 15.82 3.41 3.19
C ARG A 12 16.83 2.59 3.98
N ASP A 13 16.38 1.78 4.93
CA ASP A 13 17.22 0.88 5.74
C ASP A 13 17.97 -0.15 4.88
N PHE A 14 17.44 -0.49 3.71
CA PHE A 14 18.08 -1.42 2.77
C PHE A 14 19.05 -0.74 1.81
N ALA A 15 19.07 0.60 1.72
CA ALA A 15 19.94 1.31 0.76
C ALA A 15 21.44 0.97 0.89
N PRO A 16 22.02 0.74 2.10
CA PRO A 16 23.43 0.40 2.22
C PRO A 16 23.83 -0.98 1.68
N ASP A 17 22.91 -1.95 1.64
CA ASP A 17 23.20 -3.35 1.30
C ASP A 17 22.17 -3.99 0.34
N PHE A 18 21.44 -3.16 -0.41
CA PHE A 18 20.31 -3.58 -1.26
C PHE A 18 20.65 -4.73 -2.22
N ASP A 19 21.77 -4.61 -2.95
CA ASP A 19 22.22 -5.64 -3.88
C ASP A 19 22.56 -6.96 -3.18
N ASP A 20 23.13 -6.88 -1.97
CA ASP A 20 23.44 -8.06 -1.17
C ASP A 20 22.16 -8.72 -0.63
N VAL A 21 21.12 -7.94 -0.29
CA VAL A 21 19.78 -8.44 0.06
C VAL A 21 19.19 -9.24 -1.11
N LEU A 22 19.19 -8.66 -2.32
CA LEU A 22 18.67 -9.32 -3.52
C LEU A 22 19.45 -10.58 -3.89
N LYS A 23 20.77 -10.55 -3.72
CA LYS A 23 21.63 -11.71 -3.95
C LYS A 23 21.27 -12.85 -2.99
N ARG A 24 21.18 -12.56 -1.68
CA ARG A 24 20.77 -13.56 -0.67
C ARG A 24 19.38 -14.13 -0.96
N ALA A 25 18.43 -13.29 -1.36
CA ALA A 25 17.09 -13.73 -1.74
C ALA A 25 17.13 -14.71 -2.93
N THR A 26 17.91 -14.37 -3.96
CA THR A 26 18.09 -15.21 -5.16
C THR A 26 18.74 -16.56 -4.82
N GLU A 27 19.80 -16.55 -4.00
CA GLU A 27 20.49 -17.75 -3.52
C GLU A 27 19.59 -18.67 -2.69
N ALA A 28 18.63 -18.08 -1.95
CA ALA A 28 17.60 -18.82 -1.22
C ALA A 28 16.44 -19.30 -2.12
N GLY A 29 16.45 -18.97 -3.41
CA GLY A 29 15.43 -19.38 -4.38
C GLY A 29 14.21 -18.46 -4.47
N VAL A 30 14.26 -17.27 -3.85
CA VAL A 30 13.28 -16.18 -4.03
C VAL A 30 13.66 -15.41 -5.29
N THR A 31 12.97 -15.71 -6.39
CA THR A 31 13.35 -15.21 -7.72
C THR A 31 12.47 -14.07 -8.22
N ARG A 32 11.41 -13.72 -7.46
CA ARG A 32 10.54 -12.57 -7.72
C ARG A 32 10.11 -11.96 -6.39
N ILE A 33 10.04 -10.63 -6.34
CA ILE A 33 9.66 -9.90 -5.13
C ILE A 33 8.67 -8.81 -5.51
N LEU A 34 7.56 -8.72 -4.76
CA LEU A 34 6.62 -7.60 -4.83
C LEU A 34 6.99 -6.59 -3.74
N THR A 35 7.42 -5.41 -4.14
CA THR A 35 7.72 -4.30 -3.22
C THR A 35 6.50 -3.41 -3.01
N ILE A 36 6.21 -3.03 -1.77
CA ILE A 36 4.93 -2.46 -1.36
C ILE A 36 5.00 -0.96 -1.08
N GLY A 37 4.31 -0.17 -1.90
CA GLY A 37 4.03 1.22 -1.61
C GLY A 37 2.90 1.39 -0.60
N THR A 38 3.10 2.26 0.40
CA THR A 38 2.13 2.62 1.44
C THR A 38 1.63 4.07 1.34
N SER A 39 2.16 4.86 0.42
CA SER A 39 1.75 6.23 0.06
C SER A 39 2.00 6.48 -1.43
N LEU A 40 1.58 7.64 -1.96
CA LEU A 40 1.91 8.03 -3.34
C LEU A 40 3.43 8.14 -3.56
N GLU A 41 4.17 8.63 -2.57
CA GLU A 41 5.62 8.78 -2.64
C GLU A 41 6.31 7.41 -2.65
N SER A 42 6.01 6.56 -1.66
CA SER A 42 6.60 5.22 -1.61
C SER A 42 6.16 4.35 -2.79
N SER A 43 4.95 4.57 -3.34
CA SER A 43 4.48 3.89 -4.55
C SER A 43 5.31 4.26 -5.78
N ARG A 44 5.74 5.53 -5.89
CA ARG A 44 6.69 5.94 -6.95
C ARG A 44 8.04 5.27 -6.75
N HIS A 45 8.53 5.22 -5.51
CA HIS A 45 9.79 4.55 -5.22
C HIS A 45 9.75 3.03 -5.49
N ALA A 46 8.65 2.37 -5.14
CA ALA A 46 8.39 0.98 -5.48
C ALA A 46 8.45 0.72 -6.99
N ILE A 47 7.89 1.63 -7.81
CA ILE A 47 7.97 1.58 -9.27
C ILE A 47 9.41 1.75 -9.75
N GLU A 48 10.15 2.74 -9.22
CA GLU A 48 11.56 2.97 -9.58
C GLU A 48 12.41 1.71 -9.35
N LEU A 49 12.25 1.06 -8.20
CA LEU A 49 12.92 -0.22 -7.90
C LEU A 49 12.50 -1.32 -8.89
N ALA A 50 11.22 -1.41 -9.21
CA ALA A 50 10.72 -2.40 -10.14
C ALA A 50 11.19 -2.17 -11.59
N GLU A 51 11.45 -0.93 -11.99
CA GLU A 51 12.02 -0.59 -13.29
C GLU A 51 13.53 -0.88 -13.38
N GLN A 52 14.25 -0.73 -12.27
CA GLN A 52 15.69 -0.97 -12.18
C GLN A 52 16.05 -2.46 -12.06
N HIS A 53 15.15 -3.29 -11.54
CA HIS A 53 15.41 -4.69 -11.24
C HIS A 53 14.34 -5.62 -11.84
N GLU A 54 14.75 -6.48 -12.77
CA GLU A 54 13.83 -7.36 -13.52
C GLU A 54 13.00 -8.30 -12.63
N ASN A 55 13.55 -8.70 -11.48
CA ASN A 55 12.91 -9.59 -10.51
C ASN A 55 12.00 -8.87 -9.50
N ILE A 56 11.92 -7.53 -9.52
CA ILE A 56 11.08 -6.75 -8.61
C ILE A 56 9.83 -6.24 -9.35
N TYR A 57 8.67 -6.34 -8.70
CA TYR A 57 7.40 -5.80 -9.16
C TYR A 57 6.84 -4.85 -8.12
N ALA A 58 6.06 -3.86 -8.54
CA ALA A 58 5.52 -2.84 -7.65
C ALA A 58 4.06 -3.13 -7.28
N VAL A 59 3.73 -2.88 -6.02
CA VAL A 59 2.37 -2.73 -5.53
C VAL A 59 2.21 -1.28 -5.09
N ILE A 60 1.14 -0.62 -5.52
CA ILE A 60 0.90 0.80 -5.24
C ILE A 60 -0.34 1.00 -4.38
N GLY A 61 -0.32 1.95 -3.47
CA GLY A 61 -1.45 2.13 -2.57
C GLY A 61 -1.24 3.20 -1.52
N VAL A 62 -2.20 3.24 -0.60
CA VAL A 62 -2.17 4.07 0.59
C VAL A 62 -2.58 3.20 1.76
N HIS A 63 -1.64 3.00 2.68
CA HIS A 63 -1.87 2.28 3.92
C HIS A 63 -2.86 3.07 4.79
N PRO A 64 -3.74 2.42 5.58
CA PRO A 64 -4.74 3.11 6.39
C PRO A 64 -4.16 4.16 7.34
N SER A 65 -2.95 3.92 7.88
CA SER A 65 -2.27 4.89 8.75
C SER A 65 -1.78 6.15 8.01
N ASN A 66 -1.63 6.10 6.69
CA ASN A 66 -1.22 7.23 5.86
C ASN A 66 -2.42 7.94 5.21
N ALA A 67 -3.65 7.47 5.45
CA ALA A 67 -4.85 8.00 4.80
C ALA A 67 -5.13 9.47 5.14
N GLY A 68 -4.77 9.92 6.34
CA GLY A 68 -4.91 11.34 6.75
C GLY A 68 -3.96 12.29 6.02
N GLU A 69 -2.83 11.79 5.53
CA GLU A 69 -1.84 12.58 4.78
C GLU A 69 -2.06 12.50 3.26
N ALA A 70 -2.95 11.62 2.80
CA ALA A 70 -3.27 11.48 1.40
C ALA A 70 -4.08 12.69 0.89
N PRO A 71 -3.85 13.14 -0.36
CA PRO A 71 -4.65 14.20 -0.95
C PRO A 71 -6.09 13.74 -1.19
N ASP A 72 -7.05 14.66 -1.15
CA ASP A 72 -8.47 14.39 -1.40
C ASP A 72 -8.75 13.64 -2.70
N ASP A 73 -7.93 13.86 -3.73
CA ASP A 73 -8.05 13.29 -5.06
C ASP A 73 -7.13 12.10 -5.31
N VAL A 74 -6.61 11.44 -4.26
CA VAL A 74 -5.61 10.35 -4.33
C VAL A 74 -5.88 9.25 -5.36
N MET A 75 -7.15 9.01 -5.71
CA MET A 75 -7.55 8.05 -6.73
C MET A 75 -7.04 8.39 -8.13
N GLN A 76 -6.91 9.68 -8.47
CA GLN A 76 -6.36 10.12 -9.76
C GLN A 76 -4.88 9.73 -9.91
N PRO A 77 -3.95 10.15 -9.03
CA PRO A 77 -2.55 9.77 -9.15
C PRO A 77 -2.34 8.26 -9.00
N LEU A 78 -3.10 7.55 -8.16
CA LEU A 78 -3.03 6.08 -8.10
C LEU A 78 -3.39 5.42 -9.44
N ARG A 79 -4.41 5.95 -10.15
CA ARG A 79 -4.77 5.45 -11.49
C ARG A 79 -3.66 5.69 -12.52
N GLU A 80 -2.99 6.83 -12.44
CA GLU A 80 -1.84 7.14 -13.29
C GLU A 80 -0.68 6.17 -13.04
N LEU A 81 -0.35 5.93 -11.77
CA LEU A 81 0.68 4.95 -11.37
C LEU A 81 0.31 3.52 -11.81
N ALA A 82 -0.97 3.13 -11.70
CA ALA A 82 -1.46 1.81 -12.13
C ALA A 82 -1.26 1.54 -13.64
N GLY A 83 -1.05 2.59 -14.45
CA GLY A 83 -0.73 2.45 -15.87
C GLY A 83 0.69 1.96 -16.15
N ASN A 84 1.58 1.92 -15.16
CA ASN A 84 2.95 1.44 -15.33
C ASN A 84 2.99 -0.09 -15.45
N GLY A 85 3.72 -0.61 -16.45
CA GLY A 85 3.80 -2.06 -16.72
C GLY A 85 4.50 -2.91 -15.66
N ARG A 86 5.18 -2.29 -14.67
CA ARG A 86 5.80 -2.97 -13.53
C ARG A 86 4.87 -3.04 -12.30
N VAL A 87 3.73 -2.34 -12.32
CA VAL A 87 2.72 -2.40 -11.26
C VAL A 87 1.83 -3.62 -11.47
N VAL A 88 1.73 -4.48 -10.46
CA VAL A 88 1.00 -5.76 -10.54
C VAL A 88 -0.19 -5.85 -9.59
N ALA A 89 -0.30 -4.95 -8.62
CA ALA A 89 -1.41 -4.91 -7.67
C ALA A 89 -1.60 -3.51 -7.08
N ILE A 90 -2.76 -3.31 -6.45
CA ILE A 90 -3.09 -2.13 -5.65
C ILE A 90 -3.16 -2.56 -4.18
N GLY A 91 -2.37 -1.91 -3.34
CA GLY A 91 -2.15 -2.20 -1.95
C GLY A 91 -0.84 -1.57 -1.44
N GLU A 92 -0.48 -1.69 -0.17
CA GLU A 92 -1.39 -2.16 0.87
C GLU A 92 -2.42 -1.07 1.20
N THR A 93 -3.66 -1.50 1.37
CA THR A 93 -4.80 -0.64 1.71
C THR A 93 -5.80 -1.48 2.50
N GLY A 94 -6.69 -0.85 3.26
CA GLY A 94 -7.58 -1.57 4.16
C GLY A 94 -8.08 -0.71 5.31
N LEU A 95 -8.17 -1.32 6.48
CA LEU A 95 -8.48 -0.66 7.75
C LEU A 95 -7.53 -1.21 8.81
N ASP A 96 -6.86 -0.33 9.56
CA ASP A 96 -6.05 -0.69 10.72
C ASP A 96 -6.70 -0.12 11.98
N TYR A 97 -7.43 -0.98 12.71
CA TYR A 97 -8.15 -0.60 13.93
C TYR A 97 -7.22 -0.42 15.14
N HIS A 98 -5.97 -0.90 15.07
CA HIS A 98 -5.01 -0.75 16.15
C HIS A 98 -4.32 0.61 16.09
N ARG A 99 -4.02 1.08 14.87
CA ARG A 99 -3.42 2.38 14.58
C ARG A 99 -4.39 3.32 13.88
N LEU A 100 -5.66 3.32 14.31
CA LEU A 100 -6.58 4.35 13.85
C LEU A 100 -5.90 5.70 14.05
N PRO A 101 -5.83 6.55 13.01
CA PRO A 101 -5.66 7.96 13.29
C PRO A 101 -6.85 8.31 14.22
N SER A 102 -6.66 9.20 15.20
CA SER A 102 -7.59 9.37 16.34
C SER A 102 -9.07 9.34 15.93
N ALA A 103 -10.01 9.04 16.84
CA ALA A 103 -11.44 9.00 16.49
C ALA A 103 -11.95 10.24 15.71
N GLU A 104 -11.24 11.37 15.78
CA GLU A 104 -11.41 12.58 14.96
C GLU A 104 -11.01 12.37 13.48
N ALA A 105 -9.88 11.71 13.21
CA ALA A 105 -9.41 11.40 11.86
C ALA A 105 -10.21 10.29 11.16
N ALA A 106 -10.88 9.40 11.89
CA ALA A 106 -11.84 8.46 11.31
C ALA A 106 -13.06 9.17 10.67
N GLN A 107 -13.37 10.40 11.11
CA GLN A 107 -14.39 11.26 10.51
C GLN A 107 -13.86 12.06 9.32
N GLU A 108 -12.55 12.05 9.06
CA GLU A 108 -11.99 12.73 7.91
C GLU A 108 -12.38 12.02 6.63
N LYS A 109 -12.74 12.83 5.63
CA LYS A 109 -13.32 12.40 4.36
C LYS A 109 -12.44 11.35 3.64
N HIS A 110 -11.13 11.37 3.85
CA HIS A 110 -10.17 10.47 3.20
C HIS A 110 -10.27 9.03 3.71
N VAL A 111 -10.41 8.83 5.02
CA VAL A 111 -10.62 7.51 5.61
C VAL A 111 -11.93 6.90 5.10
N GLN A 112 -12.98 7.73 4.98
CA GLN A 112 -14.25 7.29 4.39
C GLN A 112 -14.14 6.95 2.89
N VAL A 113 -13.33 7.66 2.12
CA VAL A 113 -13.12 7.38 0.68
C VAL A 113 -12.45 6.02 0.49
N PHE A 114 -11.47 5.65 1.33
CA PHE A 114 -10.88 4.31 1.30
C PHE A 114 -11.86 3.21 1.69
N GLY A 115 -12.69 3.46 2.73
CA GLY A 115 -13.80 2.56 3.07
C GLY A 115 -14.78 2.35 1.91
N ARG A 116 -15.21 3.43 1.24
CA ARG A 116 -16.12 3.40 0.08
C ARG A 116 -15.49 2.81 -1.19
N ALA A 117 -14.18 2.93 -1.37
CA ALA A 117 -13.47 2.34 -2.50
C ALA A 117 -13.34 0.81 -2.36
N LEU A 118 -13.24 0.32 -1.12
CA LEU A 118 -13.10 -1.12 -0.81
C LEU A 118 -14.43 -1.83 -0.59
N GLN A 119 -15.42 -1.13 -0.04
CA GLN A 119 -16.76 -1.63 0.14
C GLN A 119 -17.63 -1.05 -0.95
N SER A 120 -18.14 -1.88 -1.85
CA SER A 120 -19.29 -1.54 -2.71
C SER A 120 -20.57 -1.40 -1.88
N ALA A 121 -20.50 -0.65 -0.78
CA ALA A 121 -21.52 -0.46 0.23
C ALA A 121 -21.94 1.01 0.25
N THR A 122 -23.20 1.21 0.61
CA THR A 122 -23.85 2.51 0.75
C THR A 122 -23.40 3.22 2.03
N GLU A 123 -23.59 4.54 2.07
CA GLU A 123 -23.22 5.39 3.22
C GLU A 123 -23.93 4.97 4.53
N GLU A 124 -25.13 4.38 4.41
CA GLU A 124 -25.91 3.82 5.52
C GLU A 124 -25.29 2.53 6.07
N GLU A 125 -24.74 1.66 5.21
CA GLU A 125 -24.09 0.41 5.62
C GLU A 125 -22.75 0.65 6.34
N ILE A 126 -22.00 1.68 5.93
CA ILE A 126 -20.75 2.09 6.60
C ILE A 126 -21.05 2.62 8.00
N THR A 127 -22.10 3.45 8.15
CA THR A 127 -22.48 4.04 9.43
C THR A 127 -22.95 2.98 10.42
N ALA A 128 -23.76 2.01 9.97
CA ALA A 128 -24.24 0.92 10.81
C ALA A 128 -23.11 -0.01 11.30
N GLY A 129 -22.08 -0.26 10.48
CA GLY A 129 -20.91 -1.08 10.87
C GLY A 129 -20.00 -0.41 11.91
N LEU A 130 -19.90 0.91 11.89
CA LEU A 130 -19.13 1.69 12.88
C LEU A 130 -19.79 1.67 14.27
N GLU A 131 -21.12 1.64 14.34
CA GLU A 131 -21.86 1.57 15.61
C GLU A 131 -21.75 0.19 16.28
N ASP A 132 -21.68 -0.90 15.51
CA ASP A 132 -21.64 -2.27 16.05
C ASP A 132 -20.21 -2.74 16.40
N GLY A 133 -19.18 -2.13 15.81
CA GLY A 133 -17.80 -2.66 15.84
C GLY A 133 -16.77 -1.99 16.76
N ALA A 134 -17.04 -0.83 17.36
CA ALA A 134 -15.97 -0.01 17.98
C ALA A 134 -16.13 0.32 19.48
N TYR A 135 -17.15 -0.21 20.18
CA TYR A 135 -17.28 -0.06 21.63
C TYR A 135 -17.69 -1.38 22.31
N LYS A 136 -16.76 -2.34 22.37
CA LYS A 136 -16.66 -3.31 23.48
C LYS A 136 -15.20 -3.61 23.78
#